data_AF-A0A6G7LNZ2-F1
#
_entry.id   AF-A0A6G7LNZ2-F1
#
_cell.length_a   1.000
_cell.length_b   1.000
_cell.length_c   1.000
_cell.angle_alpha   90.00
_cell.angle_beta   90.00
_cell.angle_gamma   90.00
#
_symmetry.space_group_name_H-M   'P 1'
#
loop_
_entity.id
_entity.type
_entity.pdbx_description
1 polymer ?
#
loop_
_entity_poly.entity_id
_entity_poly.type
_entity_poly.pdbx_seq_one_letter_code
_entity_poly.pdbx_strand_id
1 'polypeptide(L)'
;MVLASIEERLIEDAKESFFHAELIMKSAKKNELEVFKELRSKIISLYRTYSSCKGVKSNSEVVKEIHSKIVELDKSSLDCLVEYLNFLHKKGILHQESNRLNLDVNWCDSVTIDSIENEVR
;
A
#
# COMPACT_ATOMS: atom_id res chain seq x y z
N MET A 1 5.40 5.49 -6.69
CA MET A 1 4.22 5.97 -7.45
C MET A 1 4.53 6.62 -8.81
N VAL A 2 5.79 6.95 -9.14
CA VAL A 2 6.12 7.72 -10.37
C VAL A 2 6.00 6.89 -11.66
N LEU A 3 6.11 5.56 -11.58
CA LEU A 3 6.27 4.70 -12.75
C LEU A 3 4.97 4.09 -13.30
N ALA A 4 3.82 4.38 -12.70
CA ALA A 4 2.52 3.87 -13.13
C ALA A 4 1.57 5.02 -13.46
N SER A 5 0.94 4.99 -14.63
CA SER A 5 -0.14 5.93 -14.97
C SER A 5 -1.37 5.61 -14.12
N ILE A 6 -1.71 6.53 -13.20
CA ILE A 6 -2.81 6.43 -12.24
C ILE A 6 -3.55 7.78 -12.21
N GLU A 7 -4.86 7.77 -12.03
CA GLU A 7 -5.69 8.97 -11.87
C GLU A 7 -5.19 9.88 -10.74
N GLU A 8 -5.17 11.20 -10.97
CA GLU A 8 -4.60 12.20 -10.04
C GLU A 8 -5.23 12.15 -8.64
N ARG A 9 -6.55 11.93 -8.54
CA ARG A 9 -7.23 11.82 -7.25
C ARG A 9 -6.79 10.61 -6.43
N LEU A 10 -6.41 9.50 -7.10
CA LEU A 10 -5.88 8.32 -6.41
C LEU A 10 -4.43 8.57 -5.96
N ILE A 11 -3.67 9.35 -6.72
CA ILE A 11 -2.33 9.82 -6.35
C ILE A 11 -2.41 10.69 -5.07
N GLU A 12 -3.38 11.61 -4.98
CA GLU A 12 -3.59 12.44 -3.79
C GLU A 12 -3.97 11.61 -2.55
N ASP A 13 -4.97 10.72 -2.67
CA ASP A 13 -5.37 9.81 -1.58
C ASP A 13 -4.20 8.91 -1.13
N ALA A 14 -3.37 8.46 -2.07
CA ALA A 14 -2.16 7.69 -1.78
C ALA A 14 -1.12 8.48 -0.99
N LYS A 15 -0.86 9.74 -1.38
CA LYS A 15 0.07 10.63 -0.69
C LYS A 15 -0.39 10.93 0.75
N GLU A 16 -1.68 11.23 0.93
CA GLU A 16 -2.27 11.49 2.24
C GLU A 16 -2.15 10.24 3.14
N SER A 17 -2.58 9.08 2.63
CA SER A 17 -2.49 7.81 3.35
C SER A 17 -1.05 7.46 3.72
N PHE A 18 -0.10 7.62 2.78
CA PHE A 18 1.33 7.40 3.04
C PHE A 18 1.84 8.29 4.17
N PHE A 19 1.49 9.58 4.15
CA PHE A 19 1.89 10.52 5.20
C PHE A 19 1.35 10.12 6.58
N HIS A 20 0.08 9.70 6.66
CA HIS A 20 -0.49 9.21 7.92
C HIS A 20 0.21 7.95 8.45
N ALA A 21 0.57 7.01 7.57
CA ALA A 21 1.32 5.82 7.97
C ALA A 21 2.76 6.16 8.43
N GLU A 22 3.43 7.12 7.78
CA GLU A 22 4.75 7.60 8.23
C GLU A 22 4.68 8.24 9.60
N LEU A 23 3.69 9.10 9.83
CA LEU A 23 3.51 9.78 11.11
C LEU A 23 3.31 8.77 12.24
N ILE A 24 2.43 7.79 12.03
CA ILE A 24 2.11 6.83 13.09
C ILE A 24 3.27 5.86 13.35
N MET A 25 3.99 5.42 12.31
CA MET A 25 5.15 4.54 12.49
C MET A 25 6.31 5.24 13.20
N LYS A 26 6.51 6.54 12.98
CA LYS A 26 7.53 7.33 13.70
C LYS A 26 7.21 7.47 15.20
N SER A 27 5.93 7.45 15.55
CA SER A 27 5.46 7.55 16.94
C SER A 27 5.22 6.19 17.60
N ALA A 28 5.38 5.08 16.87
CA ALA A 28 5.10 3.74 17.35
C ALA A 28 6.09 3.29 18.44
N LYS A 29 5.56 2.63 19.47
CA LYS A 29 6.34 1.97 20.51
C LYS A 29 6.94 0.67 19.98
N LYS A 30 8.04 0.20 20.59
CA LYS A 30 8.73 -1.04 20.20
C LYS A 30 7.80 -2.26 20.12
N ASN A 31 6.85 -2.39 21.05
CA ASN A 31 5.89 -3.50 21.09
C ASN A 31 4.83 -3.41 19.98
N GLU A 32 4.57 -2.22 19.43
CA GLU A 32 3.62 -2.03 18.32
C GLU A 32 4.27 -2.37 16.97
N LEU A 33 5.61 -2.31 16.85
CA LEU A 33 6.33 -2.61 15.61
C LEU A 33 6.07 -4.02 15.08
N GLU A 34 5.92 -5.01 15.97
CA GLU A 34 5.57 -6.38 15.55
C GLU A 34 4.14 -6.46 15.00
N VAL A 35 3.20 -5.71 15.60
CA VAL A 35 1.82 -5.60 15.07
C VAL A 35 1.83 -4.96 13.68
N PHE A 36 2.64 -3.92 13.47
CA PHE A 36 2.81 -3.30 12.14
C PHE A 36 3.38 -4.27 11.11
N LYS A 37 4.34 -5.13 11.48
CA LYS A 37 4.90 -6.15 10.57
C LYS A 37 3.86 -7.19 10.16
N GLU A 38 3.06 -7.65 11.11
CA GLU A 38 1.96 -8.60 10.82
C GLU A 38 0.93 -7.95 9.91
N LEU A 39 0.48 -6.74 10.24
CA LEU A 39 -0.50 -5.99 9.46
C LEU A 39 -0.01 -5.72 8.03
N ARG A 40 1.28 -5.35 7.88
CA ARG A 40 1.92 -5.19 6.57
C ARG A 40 1.87 -6.48 5.74
N SER A 41 2.16 -7.63 6.35
CA SER A 41 2.08 -8.93 5.66
C SER A 41 0.67 -9.22 5.15
N LYS A 42 -0.36 -8.94 5.96
CA LYS A 42 -1.76 -9.08 5.55
C LYS A 42 -2.12 -8.16 4.37
N ILE A 43 -1.69 -6.91 4.43
CA ILE A 43 -1.95 -5.91 3.37
C ILE A 43 -1.26 -6.30 2.06
N ILE A 44 0.00 -6.76 2.10
CA ILE A 44 0.72 -7.23 0.90
C ILE A 44 0.02 -8.47 0.33
N SER A 45 -0.43 -9.41 1.18
CA SER A 45 -1.16 -10.61 0.73
C SER A 45 -2.48 -10.25 0.04
N LEU A 46 -3.22 -9.28 0.60
CA LEU A 46 -4.43 -8.71 -0.03
C LEU A 46 -4.09 -8.10 -1.38
N TYR A 47 -3.07 -7.24 -1.45
CA TYR A 47 -2.61 -6.64 -2.70
C TYR A 47 -2.30 -7.71 -3.76
N ARG A 48 -1.51 -8.74 -3.43
CA ARG A 48 -1.15 -9.83 -4.37
C ARG A 48 -2.39 -10.58 -4.87
N THR A 49 -3.38 -10.79 -4.01
CA THR A 49 -4.63 -11.47 -4.35
C THR A 49 -5.43 -10.66 -5.37
N TYR A 50 -5.72 -9.39 -5.06
CA TYR A 50 -6.58 -8.55 -5.89
C TYR A 50 -5.87 -7.95 -7.11
N SER A 51 -4.53 -7.97 -7.12
CA SER A 51 -3.71 -7.59 -8.27
C SER A 51 -3.28 -8.77 -9.15
N SER A 52 -3.76 -9.99 -8.88
CA SER A 52 -3.39 -11.18 -9.68
C SER A 52 -4.01 -11.20 -11.08
N CYS A 53 -5.06 -10.40 -11.34
CA CYS A 53 -5.72 -10.27 -12.64
C CYS A 53 -5.28 -9.01 -13.42
N LYS A 54 -4.01 -8.59 -13.27
CA LYS A 54 -3.46 -7.50 -14.06
C LYS A 54 -3.45 -7.87 -15.55
N GLY A 55 -3.94 -6.97 -16.39
CA GLY A 55 -4.18 -7.21 -17.82
C GLY A 55 -5.66 -7.15 -18.22
N VAL A 56 -6.59 -7.33 -17.27
CA VAL A 56 -8.03 -7.05 -17.48
C VAL A 56 -8.40 -5.65 -17.00
N LYS A 57 -7.66 -5.13 -16.01
CA LYS A 57 -7.92 -3.86 -15.33
C LYS A 57 -6.77 -2.88 -15.57
N SER A 58 -7.09 -1.60 -15.68
CA SER A 58 -6.13 -0.50 -15.64
C SER A 58 -5.49 -0.40 -14.25
N ASN A 59 -4.31 0.23 -14.17
CA ASN A 59 -3.62 0.47 -12.90
C ASN A 59 -4.52 1.21 -11.89
N SER A 60 -5.30 2.21 -12.35
CA SER A 60 -6.26 2.94 -11.52
C SER A 60 -7.37 2.05 -10.96
N GLU A 61 -7.89 1.11 -11.76
CA GLU A 61 -8.91 0.16 -11.31
C GLU A 61 -8.35 -0.80 -10.24
N VAL A 62 -7.13 -1.28 -10.44
CA VAL A 62 -6.43 -2.13 -9.46
C VAL A 62 -6.24 -1.37 -8.14
N VAL A 63 -5.74 -0.13 -8.19
CA VAL A 63 -5.58 0.73 -7.00
C VAL A 63 -6.92 0.94 -6.28
N LYS A 64 -7.96 1.32 -7.02
CA LYS A 64 -9.31 1.57 -6.48
C LYS A 64 -9.88 0.33 -5.80
N GLU A 65 -9.75 -0.84 -6.41
CA GLU A 65 -10.24 -2.10 -5.86
C GLU A 65 -9.52 -2.47 -4.57
N ILE A 66 -8.19 -2.40 -4.56
CA ILE A 66 -7.39 -2.70 -3.36
C ILE A 66 -7.73 -1.73 -2.23
N HIS A 67 -7.85 -0.44 -2.53
CA HIS A 67 -8.27 0.57 -1.55
C HIS A 67 -9.66 0.27 -0.99
N SER A 68 -10.61 -0.09 -1.85
CA SER A 68 -11.96 -0.47 -1.43
C SER A 68 -11.93 -1.70 -0.52
N LYS A 69 -11.10 -2.69 -0.85
CA LYS A 69 -10.93 -3.89 -0.02
C LYS A 69 -10.25 -3.63 1.32
N ILE A 70 -9.29 -2.70 1.38
CA ILE A 70 -8.71 -2.28 2.66
C ILE A 70 -9.77 -1.65 3.56
N VAL A 71 -10.64 -0.80 3.01
CA VAL A 71 -11.75 -0.19 3.76
C VAL A 71 -12.75 -1.24 4.23
N GLU A 72 -13.16 -2.15 3.34
CA GLU A 72 -14.11 -3.24 3.64
C GLU A 72 -13.60 -4.16 4.75
N LEU A 73 -12.30 -4.48 4.74
CA LEU A 73 -11.68 -5.43 5.67
C LEU A 73 -11.06 -4.76 6.91
N ASP A 74 -11.17 -3.44 7.05
CA ASP A 74 -10.47 -2.64 8.08
C ASP A 74 -10.73 -3.16 9.49
N LYS A 75 -11.98 -3.50 9.82
CA LYS A 75 -12.40 -3.96 11.15
C LYS A 75 -12.68 -5.46 11.20
N SER A 76 -12.13 -6.22 10.25
CA SER A 76 -12.26 -7.68 10.18
C SER A 76 -10.91 -8.37 9.92
N SER A 77 -10.66 -8.82 8.69
CA SER A 77 -9.43 -9.55 8.36
C SER A 77 -8.15 -8.71 8.46
N LEU A 78 -8.27 -7.38 8.39
CA LEU A 78 -7.16 -6.46 8.63
C LEU A 78 -7.20 -5.83 10.02
N ASP A 79 -8.05 -6.32 10.92
CA ASP A 79 -8.11 -5.80 12.29
C ASP A 79 -6.78 -6.04 13.03
N CYS A 80 -6.47 -5.14 13.97
CA CYS A 80 -5.24 -5.21 14.75
C CYS A 80 -5.43 -4.59 16.13
N LEU A 81 -4.60 -5.03 17.09
CA LEU A 81 -4.69 -4.61 18.50
C LEU A 81 -4.39 -3.11 18.75
N VAL A 82 -3.92 -2.38 17.74
CA VAL A 82 -3.58 -0.97 17.84
C VAL A 82 -4.81 -0.13 17.47
N GLU A 83 -5.54 0.33 18.50
CA GLU A 83 -6.87 0.95 18.36
C GLU A 83 -6.92 2.18 17.45
N TYR A 84 -5.83 2.97 17.41
CA TYR A 84 -5.75 4.18 16.59
C TYR A 84 -5.53 3.90 15.09
N LEU A 85 -5.26 2.64 14.70
CA LEU A 85 -5.13 2.28 13.30
C LEU A 85 -6.50 2.09 12.65
N ASN A 86 -6.61 2.64 11.44
CA ASN A 86 -7.79 2.61 10.59
C ASN A 86 -7.36 2.44 9.12
N PHE A 87 -8.33 2.41 8.22
CA PHE A 87 -8.08 2.17 6.81
C PHE A 87 -7.10 3.17 6.16
N LEU A 88 -7.01 4.43 6.62
CA LEU A 88 -6.06 5.41 6.07
C LEU A 88 -4.62 4.96 6.31
N HIS A 89 -4.31 4.55 7.53
CA HIS A 89 -3.00 4.03 7.87
C HIS A 89 -2.69 2.74 7.10
N LYS A 90 -3.69 1.87 6.90
CA LYS A 90 -3.52 0.61 6.17
C LYS A 90 -3.28 0.82 4.68
N LYS A 91 -3.98 1.77 4.05
CA LYS A 91 -3.64 2.24 2.70
C LYS A 91 -2.21 2.78 2.66
N GLY A 92 -1.81 3.55 3.67
CA GLY A 92 -0.47 4.11 3.76
C GLY A 92 0.64 3.05 3.86
N ILE A 93 0.42 1.98 4.62
CA ILE A 93 1.35 0.84 4.73
C ILE A 93 1.57 0.18 3.36
N LEU A 94 0.53 0.07 2.55
CA LEU A 94 0.65 -0.44 1.19
C LEU A 94 1.55 0.47 0.33
N HIS A 95 1.32 1.79 0.43
CA HIS A 95 2.08 2.77 -0.34
C HIS A 95 3.53 2.89 0.11
N GLN A 96 3.81 2.69 1.41
CA GLN A 96 5.17 2.55 1.93
C GLN A 96 5.92 1.40 1.25
N GLU A 97 5.28 0.25 1.08
CA GLU A 97 5.91 -0.86 0.32
C GLU A 97 6.08 -0.51 -1.14
N SER A 98 5.12 0.15 -1.78
CA SER A 98 5.23 0.54 -3.19
C SER A 98 6.32 1.60 -3.47
N ASN A 99 6.84 2.24 -2.43
CA ASN A 99 7.94 3.19 -2.49
C ASN A 99 9.28 2.58 -2.08
N ARG A 100 9.34 1.26 -1.81
CA ARG A 100 10.60 0.55 -1.61
C ARG A 100 11.22 0.17 -2.95
N LEU A 101 12.54 -0.05 -2.93
CA LEU A 101 13.30 -0.51 -4.10
C LEU A 101 13.11 -2.02 -4.32
N ASN A 102 11.86 -2.45 -4.48
CA ASN A 102 11.48 -3.84 -4.75
C ASN A 102 10.21 -3.89 -5.62
N LEU A 103 9.76 -5.11 -5.94
CA LEU A 103 8.55 -5.35 -6.73
C LEU A 103 7.40 -5.95 -5.90
N ASP A 104 7.46 -5.90 -4.57
CA ASP A 104 6.44 -6.51 -3.71
C ASP A 104 5.06 -5.87 -3.90
N VAL A 105 5.05 -4.56 -4.17
CA VAL A 105 3.87 -3.80 -4.55
C VAL A 105 4.22 -2.97 -5.78
N ASN A 106 3.83 -3.49 -6.95
CA ASN A 106 4.08 -2.83 -8.24
C ASN A 106 2.77 -2.51 -8.97
N TRP A 107 2.46 -1.23 -9.11
CA TRP A 107 1.23 -0.77 -9.74
C TRP A 107 1.19 -0.95 -11.26
N CYS A 108 2.31 -1.25 -11.91
CA CYS A 108 2.40 -1.38 -13.36
C CYS A 108 3.38 -2.50 -13.76
N ASP A 109 2.89 -3.53 -14.48
CA ASP A 109 3.71 -4.72 -14.79
C ASP A 109 4.87 -4.45 -15.75
N SER A 110 4.86 -3.34 -16.47
CA SER A 110 6.00 -2.94 -17.31
C SER A 110 7.18 -2.41 -16.49
N VAL A 111 6.98 -2.14 -15.19
CA VAL A 111 8.04 -1.63 -14.32
C VAL A 111 8.95 -2.77 -13.88
N THR A 112 10.24 -2.59 -14.15
CA THR A 112 11.31 -3.51 -13.74
C THR A 112 12.09 -2.94 -12.55
N ILE A 113 12.94 -3.77 -11.94
CA ILE A 113 13.90 -3.28 -10.93
C ILE A 113 14.81 -2.19 -11.48
N ASP A 114 15.35 -2.37 -12.68
CA ASP A 114 16.19 -1.35 -13.32
C ASP A 114 15.44 -0.03 -13.52
N SER A 115 14.14 -0.09 -13.82
CA SER A 115 13.29 1.10 -13.93
C SER A 115 13.23 1.88 -12.60
N ILE A 116 13.17 1.16 -11.48
CA ILE A 116 13.13 1.76 -10.13
C ILE A 116 14.49 2.34 -9.75
N GLU A 117 15.58 1.62 -10.02
CA GLU A 117 16.93 2.08 -9.69
C GLU A 117 17.32 3.36 -10.42
N ASN A 118 16.87 3.52 -11.67
CA ASN A 118 17.15 4.72 -12.47
C ASN A 118 16.41 5.97 -11.97
N GLU A 119 15.29 5.84 -11.26
CA GLU A 119 14.54 6.99 -10.70
C GLU A 119 15.18 7.58 -9.43
N VAL A 120 16.07 6.82 -8.78
CA VAL A 120 16.68 7.20 -7.48
C VAL A 120 18.10 7.75 -7.65
N ARG A 121 18.66 7.67 -8.86
CA ARG A 121 19.94 8.27 -9.23
C ARG A 121 19.77 9.74 -9.62
#